data_AF-U4KL12-F1
#
_entry.id   AF-U4KL12-F1
#
_cell.length_a   1.000
_cell.length_b   1.000
_cell.length_c   1.000
_cell.angle_alpha   90.00
_cell.angle_beta   90.00
_cell.angle_gamma   90.00
#
_symmetry.space_group_name_H-M   'P 1'
#
loop_
_entity.id
_entity.type
_entity.pdbx_description
1 polymer ?
#
loop_
_entity_poly.entity_id
_entity_poly.type
_entity_poly.pdbx_seq_one_letter_code
_entity_poly.pdbx_strand_id
1 'polypeptide(L)'
;MELNIIAYISLGIGILSMIFAIILRILYKKKYELKRNMNDFFEDYKLSESYIGDVKYNLFKPQSLSMELMSHYAIAYEETQTYLICKFSKEIPNVTLKVYAYTTYKQLIDIIFVEQTGKFDHTSKITLPQETAYVNIEVLETNENKVPDIIEHKYFINKVIAKLATVSLFHLLIGISYLTMYLIDDDMIDSFLTTENNSILLSVLIVVCLINYLLVNKTLKKRAKVGMKK
;
A
#
# COMPACT_ATOMS: atom_id res chain seq x y z
N MET A 1 11.74 10.53 -42.60
CA MET A 1 12.21 10.05 -41.29
C MET A 1 11.97 8.56 -41.29
N GLU A 2 13.04 7.76 -41.34
CA GLU A 2 12.92 6.31 -41.48
C GLU A 2 12.05 5.76 -40.36
N LEU A 3 11.08 4.95 -40.73
CA LEU A 3 10.04 4.41 -39.89
C LEU A 3 10.61 3.60 -38.69
N ASN A 4 11.81 3.06 -38.89
CA ASN A 4 12.68 2.46 -37.89
C ASN A 4 13.02 3.42 -36.74
N ILE A 5 13.24 4.70 -37.04
CA ILE A 5 13.54 5.73 -36.03
C ILE A 5 12.37 5.90 -35.06
N ILE A 6 11.13 5.87 -35.55
CA ILE A 6 9.93 5.98 -34.69
C ILE A 6 9.83 4.76 -33.76
N ALA A 7 10.07 3.56 -34.29
CA ALA A 7 10.06 2.32 -33.50
C ALA A 7 11.13 2.35 -32.38
N TYR A 8 12.36 2.74 -32.72
CA TYR A 8 13.45 2.84 -31.75
C TYR A 8 13.22 3.94 -30.71
N ILE A 9 12.72 5.11 -31.12
CA ILE A 9 12.36 6.19 -30.18
C ILE A 9 11.26 5.71 -29.24
N SER A 10 10.22 5.04 -29.76
CA SER A 10 9.12 4.54 -28.95
C SER A 10 9.57 3.47 -27.96
N LEU A 11 10.39 2.50 -28.39
CA LEU A 11 11.00 1.52 -27.48
C LEU A 11 11.84 2.20 -26.39
N GLY A 12 12.66 3.19 -26.76
CA GLY A 12 13.47 3.96 -25.82
C GLY A 12 12.62 4.65 -24.75
N ILE A 13 11.55 5.35 -25.15
CA ILE A 13 10.61 6.00 -24.22
C ILE A 13 9.89 4.96 -23.34
N GLY A 14 9.50 3.82 -23.92
CA GLY A 14 8.87 2.71 -23.20
C GLY A 14 9.77 2.14 -22.09
N ILE A 15 11.04 1.89 -22.40
CA ILE A 15 12.02 1.37 -21.45
C ILE A 15 12.35 2.42 -20.37
N LEU A 16 12.60 3.67 -20.76
CA LEU A 16 12.92 4.76 -19.82
C LEU A 16 11.79 4.99 -18.81
N SER A 17 10.53 4.99 -19.26
CA SER A 17 9.38 5.13 -18.38
C SER A 17 9.22 3.94 -17.42
N MET A 18 9.57 2.71 -17.84
CA MET A 18 9.60 1.54 -16.97
C MET A 18 10.70 1.64 -15.90
N ILE A 19 11.91 2.02 -16.29
CA ILE A 19 13.04 2.24 -15.36
C ILE A 19 12.66 3.31 -14.34
N PHE A 20 12.08 4.43 -14.78
CA PHE A 20 11.65 5.50 -13.88
C PHE A 20 10.57 5.04 -12.89
N ALA A 21 9.61 4.23 -13.34
CA ALA A 21 8.59 3.64 -12.46
C ALA A 21 9.21 2.69 -11.41
N ILE A 22 10.22 1.90 -11.80
CA ILE A 22 10.97 1.02 -10.88
C ILE A 22 11.74 1.84 -9.85
N ILE A 23 12.48 2.87 -10.28
CA ILE A 23 13.23 3.77 -9.40
C ILE A 23 12.30 4.44 -8.40
N LEU A 24 11.16 4.98 -8.85
CA LEU A 24 10.15 5.57 -7.97
C LEU A 24 9.64 4.58 -6.93
N ARG A 25 9.41 3.32 -7.32
CA ARG A 25 8.99 2.26 -6.40
C ARG A 25 10.05 1.95 -5.35
N ILE A 26 11.33 1.88 -5.75
CA ILE A 26 12.45 1.64 -4.84
C ILE A 26 12.63 2.81 -3.87
N LEU A 27 12.65 4.05 -4.38
CA LEU A 27 12.79 5.27 -3.56
C LEU A 27 11.63 5.40 -2.58
N TYR A 28 10.40 5.12 -3.01
CA TYR A 28 9.22 5.12 -2.15
C TYR A 28 9.34 4.09 -1.04
N LYS A 29 9.72 2.84 -1.38
CA LYS A 29 9.94 1.77 -0.40
C LYS A 29 11.01 2.17 0.63
N LYS A 30 12.16 2.66 0.16
CA LYS A 30 13.28 3.09 1.01
C LYS A 30 12.91 4.28 1.90
N LYS A 31 12.22 5.30 1.38
CA LYS A 31 11.75 6.46 2.18
C LYS A 31 10.77 6.02 3.26
N TYR A 32 9.87 5.09 2.96
CA TYR A 32 8.96 4.54 3.96
C TYR A 32 9.67 3.68 4.99
N GLU A 33 10.60 2.81 4.59
CA GLU A 33 11.41 2.02 5.53
C GLU A 33 12.26 2.90 6.47
N LEU A 34 12.85 3.98 5.95
CA LEU A 34 13.62 4.94 6.76
C LEU A 34 12.73 5.75 7.71
N LYS A 35 11.60 6.28 7.24
CA LYS A 35 10.66 7.02 8.11
C LYS A 35 9.99 6.11 9.15
N ARG A 36 9.81 4.83 8.80
CA ARG A 36 9.32 3.75 9.66
C ARG A 36 10.29 3.36 10.78
N ASN A 37 11.60 3.49 10.54
CA ASN A 37 12.63 3.21 11.55
C ASN A 37 13.00 4.42 12.42
N MET A 38 12.78 5.65 11.95
CA MET A 38 13.31 6.84 12.63
C MET A 38 12.37 7.51 13.65
N ASN A 39 11.06 7.25 13.65
CA ASN A 39 10.16 8.09 14.46
C ASN A 39 9.39 7.46 15.64
N ASP A 40 9.00 6.17 15.69
CA ASP A 40 7.92 5.80 16.65
C ASP A 40 8.05 4.46 17.40
N PHE A 41 9.24 3.86 17.54
CA PHE A 41 9.39 2.73 18.46
C PHE A 41 9.75 3.21 19.88
N PHE A 42 8.74 3.42 20.72
CA PHE A 42 8.88 3.48 22.16
C PHE A 42 8.49 2.12 22.72
N GLU A 43 9.38 1.44 23.44
CA GLU A 43 9.09 0.09 23.96
C GLU A 43 8.16 0.18 25.16
N ASP A 44 6.88 -0.13 24.99
CA ASP A 44 5.96 -0.32 26.12
C ASP A 44 6.48 -1.44 27.05
N TYR A 45 6.34 -1.25 28.35
CA TYR A 45 6.91 -2.18 29.32
C TYR A 45 6.14 -3.50 29.34
N LYS A 46 6.78 -4.61 28.93
CA LYS A 46 6.23 -5.96 29.16
C LYS A 46 6.17 -6.23 30.66
N LEU A 47 4.97 -6.42 31.17
CA LEU A 47 4.73 -6.69 32.59
C LEU A 47 4.87 -8.16 32.92
N SER A 48 4.26 -9.02 32.11
CA SER A 48 4.21 -10.45 32.36
C SER A 48 3.89 -11.24 31.10
N GLU A 49 4.17 -12.53 31.19
CA GLU A 49 3.74 -13.55 30.23
C GLU A 49 2.87 -14.56 30.99
N SER A 50 1.71 -14.91 30.43
CA SER A 50 0.82 -15.90 31.02
C SER A 50 0.20 -16.78 29.94
N TYR A 51 -0.33 -17.93 30.36
CA TYR A 51 -1.06 -18.87 29.51
C TYR A 51 -2.44 -19.09 30.12
N ILE A 52 -3.49 -19.00 29.29
CA ILE A 52 -4.85 -19.36 29.68
C ILE A 52 -5.34 -20.38 28.66
N GLY A 53 -5.43 -21.65 29.06
CA GLY A 53 -5.54 -22.76 28.12
C GLY A 53 -4.32 -22.79 27.19
N ASP A 54 -4.56 -22.93 25.89
CA ASP A 54 -3.50 -22.98 24.86
C ASP A 54 -3.10 -21.60 24.31
N VAL A 55 -3.69 -20.52 24.84
CA VAL A 55 -3.44 -19.15 24.36
C VAL A 55 -2.38 -18.48 25.22
N LYS A 56 -1.31 -18.02 24.56
CA LYS A 56 -0.25 -17.21 25.20
C LYS A 56 -0.68 -15.75 25.25
N TYR A 57 -0.49 -15.09 26.39
CA TYR A 57 -0.72 -13.67 26.58
C TYR A 57 0.55 -12.96 27.02
N ASN A 58 0.93 -11.92 26.29
CA ASN A 58 1.96 -10.97 26.73
C ASN A 58 1.26 -9.69 27.19
N LEU A 59 1.37 -9.37 28.48
CA LEU A 59 0.78 -8.17 29.06
C LEU A 59 1.76 -7.01 29.01
N PHE A 60 1.28 -5.84 28.62
CA PHE A 60 2.08 -4.63 28.51
C PHE A 60 1.44 -3.46 29.24
N LYS A 61 2.28 -2.54 29.69
CA LYS A 61 1.90 -1.23 30.21
C LYS A 61 2.27 -0.14 29.21
N PRO A 62 1.30 0.67 28.73
CA PRO A 62 1.60 1.81 27.86
C PRO A 62 2.53 2.81 28.56
N GLN A 63 3.43 3.47 27.84
CA GLN A 63 4.30 4.53 28.40
C GLN A 63 3.80 5.96 28.18
N SER A 64 2.82 6.21 27.31
CA SER A 64 2.47 7.55 26.79
C SER A 64 1.06 8.02 27.18
N LEU A 65 0.53 9.06 26.50
CA LEU A 65 -0.85 9.57 26.60
C LEU A 65 -1.91 8.45 26.62
N SER A 66 -1.61 7.31 25.99
CA SER A 66 -2.43 6.11 25.96
C SER A 66 -2.70 5.52 27.37
N MET A 67 -1.85 5.79 28.37
CA MET A 67 -2.10 5.45 29.79
C MET A 67 -3.35 6.12 30.35
N GLU A 68 -3.71 7.31 29.86
CA GLU A 68 -4.87 8.05 30.36
C GLU A 68 -6.20 7.37 29.99
N LEU A 69 -6.18 6.54 28.94
CA LEU A 69 -7.34 5.84 28.38
C LEU A 69 -7.28 4.32 28.61
N MET A 70 -6.08 3.74 28.67
CA MET A 70 -5.84 2.31 28.83
C MET A 70 -4.81 2.05 29.92
N SER A 71 -5.22 1.32 30.96
CA SER A 71 -4.28 0.93 32.01
C SER A 71 -3.30 -0.16 31.55
N HIS A 72 -3.79 -1.11 30.73
CA HIS A 72 -3.07 -2.29 30.28
C HIS A 72 -3.62 -2.77 28.94
N TYR A 73 -2.79 -3.47 28.18
CA TYR A 73 -3.23 -4.27 27.04
C TYR A 73 -2.46 -5.58 26.98
N ALA A 74 -3.03 -6.58 26.30
CA ALA A 74 -2.38 -7.86 26.09
C ALA A 74 -2.31 -8.21 24.60
N ILE A 75 -1.19 -8.78 24.18
CA ILE A 75 -1.10 -9.48 22.91
C ILE A 75 -1.42 -10.96 23.17
N ALA A 76 -2.49 -11.44 22.59
CA ALA A 76 -2.92 -12.83 22.66
C ALA A 76 -2.50 -13.57 21.38
N TYR A 77 -1.84 -14.72 21.54
CA TYR A 77 -1.39 -15.58 20.43
C TYR A 77 -2.26 -16.84 20.41
N GLU A 78 -3.18 -16.92 19.45
CA GLU A 78 -3.93 -18.12 19.10
C GLU A 78 -3.25 -18.79 17.89
N GLU A 79 -3.47 -20.09 17.66
CA GLU A 79 -2.73 -20.92 16.68
C GLU A 79 -2.59 -20.29 15.28
N THR A 80 -3.61 -19.57 14.81
CA THR A 80 -3.63 -18.94 13.48
C THR A 80 -3.72 -17.42 13.49
N GLN A 81 -3.92 -16.79 14.65
CA GLN A 81 -4.19 -15.35 14.74
C GLN A 81 -3.59 -14.73 16.00
N THR A 82 -3.08 -13.51 15.83
CA THR A 82 -2.60 -12.69 16.94
C THR A 82 -3.60 -11.57 17.17
N TYR A 83 -3.91 -11.26 18.42
CA TYR A 83 -4.85 -10.21 18.76
C TYR A 83 -4.27 -9.26 19.79
N LEU A 84 -4.65 -7.99 19.68
CA LEU A 84 -4.48 -7.00 20.71
C LEU A 84 -5.79 -6.90 21.50
N ILE A 85 -5.69 -7.12 22.80
CA ILE A 85 -6.79 -6.97 23.76
C ILE A 85 -6.53 -5.71 24.58
N CYS A 86 -7.35 -4.69 24.37
CA CYS A 86 -7.27 -3.43 25.10
C CYS A 86 -8.39 -3.35 26.12
N LYS A 87 -8.04 -3.11 27.40
CA LYS A 87 -9.02 -2.77 28.43
C LYS A 87 -8.95 -1.27 28.74
N PHE A 88 -10.06 -0.58 28.54
CA PHE A 88 -10.14 0.86 28.73
C PHE A 88 -10.61 1.20 30.14
N SER A 89 -9.98 2.19 30.76
CA SER A 89 -10.22 2.60 32.14
C SER A 89 -11.15 3.83 32.25
N LYS A 90 -11.59 4.39 31.13
CA LYS A 90 -12.50 5.54 31.05
C LYS A 90 -13.49 5.35 29.91
N GLU A 91 -14.60 6.09 29.95
CA GLU A 91 -15.50 6.21 28.81
C GLU A 91 -14.80 7.00 27.69
N ILE A 92 -14.99 6.54 26.45
CA ILE A 92 -14.27 7.08 25.30
C ILE A 92 -15.29 7.55 24.26
N PRO A 93 -15.51 8.88 24.13
CA PRO A 93 -16.31 9.42 23.05
C PRO A 93 -15.52 9.28 21.74
N ASN A 94 -15.88 8.26 20.95
CA ASN A 94 -15.39 7.96 19.60
C ASN A 94 -13.91 8.34 19.32
N VAL A 95 -12.99 7.41 19.51
CA VAL A 95 -11.55 7.61 19.31
C VAL A 95 -11.02 6.69 18.23
N THR A 96 -10.07 7.17 17.44
CA THR A 96 -9.32 6.31 16.51
C THR A 96 -7.99 5.91 17.14
N LEU A 97 -7.82 4.62 17.41
CA LEU A 97 -6.54 4.05 17.81
C LEU A 97 -5.69 3.79 16.58
N LYS A 98 -4.44 4.25 16.61
CA LYS A 98 -3.41 3.89 15.64
C LYS A 98 -2.45 2.91 16.30
N VAL A 99 -2.56 1.65 15.90
CA VAL A 99 -1.80 0.53 16.45
C VAL A 99 -0.65 0.18 15.50
N TYR A 100 0.58 0.35 15.97
CA TYR A 100 1.79 -0.01 15.25
C TYR A 100 2.21 -1.41 15.69
N ALA A 101 2.18 -2.39 14.78
CA ALA A 101 2.55 -3.78 15.08
C ALA A 101 4.00 -4.04 14.68
N TYR A 102 4.82 -4.60 15.57
CA TYR A 102 6.25 -4.86 15.33
C TYR A 102 6.62 -6.34 15.53
N THR A 103 7.65 -6.80 14.81
CA THR A 103 8.25 -8.12 15.01
C THR A 103 9.10 -8.18 16.28
N THR A 104 9.57 -9.37 16.65
CA THR A 104 10.53 -9.56 17.76
C THR A 104 11.81 -8.74 17.59
N TYR A 105 12.19 -8.44 16.35
CA TYR A 105 13.35 -7.61 16.01
C TYR A 105 13.02 -6.12 15.94
N LYS A 106 11.87 -5.69 16.48
CA LYS A 106 11.42 -4.29 16.51
C LYS A 106 11.23 -3.68 15.12
N GLN A 107 11.01 -4.51 14.10
CA GLN A 107 10.69 -4.05 12.75
C GLN A 107 9.18 -3.88 12.64
N LEU A 108 8.72 -2.70 12.21
CA LEU A 108 7.29 -2.47 12.02
C LEU A 108 6.77 -3.41 10.90
N ILE A 109 5.67 -4.10 11.16
CA ILE A 109 4.96 -5.02 10.27
C ILE A 109 3.80 -4.30 9.59
N ASP A 110 2.96 -3.64 10.38
CA ASP A 110 1.77 -2.93 9.89
C ASP A 110 1.35 -1.79 10.82
N ILE A 111 0.50 -0.90 10.31
CA ILE A 111 -0.17 0.15 11.09
C ILE A 111 -1.67 -0.04 10.90
N ILE A 112 -2.38 -0.29 11.99
CA ILE A 112 -3.80 -0.60 12.00
C ILE A 112 -4.53 0.58 12.63
N PHE A 113 -5.59 1.06 11.97
CA PHE A 113 -6.43 2.13 12.48
C PHE A 113 -7.74 1.52 12.94
N VAL A 114 -8.08 1.70 14.21
CA VAL A 114 -9.29 1.12 14.79
C VAL A 114 -10.12 2.20 15.44
N GLU A 115 -11.31 2.43 14.87
CA GLU A 115 -12.32 3.27 15.50
C GLU A 115 -12.91 2.53 16.71
N GLN A 116 -12.92 3.21 17.85
CA GLN A 116 -13.38 2.68 19.12
C GLN A 116 -14.40 3.63 19.73
N THR A 117 -15.60 3.10 19.93
CA THR A 117 -16.66 3.74 20.71
C THR A 117 -16.97 2.82 21.89
N GLY A 118 -16.76 3.30 23.11
CA GLY A 118 -16.84 2.44 24.29
C GLY A 118 -17.36 3.17 25.52
N LYS A 119 -18.23 2.48 26.27
CA LYS A 119 -18.57 2.85 27.65
C LYS A 119 -17.41 2.48 28.59
N PHE A 120 -17.46 2.96 29.83
CA PHE A 120 -16.50 2.57 30.88
C PHE A 120 -16.34 1.04 30.98
N ASP A 121 -15.11 0.56 31.20
CA ASP A 121 -14.73 -0.86 31.33
C ASP A 121 -14.94 -1.75 30.09
N HIS A 122 -15.06 -1.16 28.88
CA HIS A 122 -15.12 -1.98 27.67
C HIS A 122 -13.77 -2.62 27.32
N THR A 123 -13.85 -3.79 26.67
CA THR A 123 -12.69 -4.53 26.18
C THR A 123 -12.81 -4.70 24.67
N SER A 124 -11.77 -4.31 23.94
CA SER A 124 -11.72 -4.44 22.48
C SER A 124 -10.70 -5.47 22.05
N LYS A 125 -11.09 -6.31 21.09
CA LYS A 125 -10.23 -7.30 20.43
C LYS A 125 -9.92 -6.79 19.02
N ILE A 126 -8.64 -6.50 18.75
CA ILE A 126 -8.13 -6.01 17.48
C ILE A 126 -7.27 -7.10 16.85
N THR A 127 -7.53 -7.45 15.59
CA THR A 127 -6.73 -8.48 14.90
C THR A 127 -5.39 -7.90 14.47
N LEU A 128 -4.30 -8.59 14.78
CA LEU A 128 -2.93 -8.22 14.43
C LEU A 128 -2.34 -9.22 13.41
N PRO A 129 -1.32 -8.81 12.63
CA PRO A 129 -0.49 -9.74 11.87
C PRO A 129 0.10 -10.82 12.79
N GLN A 130 0.19 -12.05 12.29
CA GLN A 130 0.63 -13.21 13.07
C GLN A 130 2.03 -13.03 13.69
N GLU A 131 2.95 -12.37 12.98
CA GLU A 131 4.34 -12.13 13.39
C GLU A 131 4.51 -11.04 14.48
N THR A 132 3.42 -10.48 15.01
CA THR A 132 3.46 -9.34 15.93
C THR A 132 3.94 -9.75 17.33
N ALA A 133 5.09 -9.23 17.76
CA ALA A 133 5.66 -9.44 19.09
C ALA A 133 5.47 -8.23 20.03
N TYR A 134 5.42 -7.03 19.47
CA TYR A 134 5.23 -5.77 20.20
C TYR A 134 4.20 -4.91 19.48
N VAL A 135 3.53 -4.04 20.22
CA VAL A 135 2.67 -3.00 19.65
C VAL A 135 2.91 -1.68 20.35
N ASN A 136 2.81 -0.59 19.59
CA ASN A 136 2.67 0.76 20.14
C ASN A 136 1.28 1.26 19.79
N ILE A 137 0.63 1.94 20.73
CA ILE A 137 -0.72 2.45 20.54
C ILE A 137 -0.68 3.96 20.69
N GLU A 138 -1.09 4.65 19.64
CA GLU A 138 -1.29 6.09 19.62
C GLU A 138 -2.78 6.40 19.51
N VAL A 139 -3.23 7.36 20.30
CA VAL A 139 -4.64 7.77 20.37
C VAL A 139 -4.78 9.02 19.51
N LEU A 140 -5.54 8.94 18.43
CA LEU A 140 -5.84 10.09 17.59
C LEU A 140 -7.17 10.71 18.04
N GLU A 141 -7.14 11.98 18.45
CA GLU A 141 -8.36 12.75 18.65
C GLU A 141 -9.10 12.87 17.30
N THR A 142 -10.39 12.54 17.32
CA THR A 142 -11.31 12.59 16.18
C THR A 142 -11.59 14.04 15.80
N ASN A 143 -10.61 14.69 15.16
CA ASN A 143 -10.91 15.78 14.26
C ASN A 143 -11.29 15.19 12.90
N GLU A 144 -12.55 15.41 12.55
CA GLU A 144 -13.29 14.83 11.44
C GLU A 144 -12.49 14.74 10.11
N ASN A 145 -12.59 13.59 9.45
CA ASN A 145 -12.31 13.38 8.01
C ASN A 145 -10.86 13.41 7.50
N LYS A 146 -9.83 13.32 8.35
CA LYS A 146 -8.48 13.10 7.82
C LYS A 146 -8.25 11.63 7.52
N VAL A 147 -8.37 11.25 6.25
CA VAL A 147 -7.74 10.03 5.72
C VAL A 147 -6.28 10.06 6.20
N PRO A 148 -5.74 8.97 6.78
CA PRO A 148 -4.35 8.97 7.21
C PRO A 148 -3.45 9.40 6.05
N ASP A 149 -2.64 10.45 6.24
CA ASP A 149 -1.75 11.01 5.19
C ASP A 149 -0.94 9.92 4.47
N ILE A 150 -0.62 8.84 5.18
CA ILE A 150 0.07 7.66 4.68
C ILE A 150 -0.72 6.93 3.59
N ILE A 151 -2.03 6.72 3.79
CA ILE A 151 -2.91 6.01 2.85
C ILE A 151 -3.12 6.87 1.60
N GLU A 152 -3.39 8.16 1.78
CA GLU A 152 -3.57 9.09 0.66
C GLU A 152 -2.30 9.21 -0.18
N HIS A 153 -1.14 9.32 0.47
CA HIS A 153 0.14 9.43 -0.22
C HIS A 153 0.55 8.12 -0.91
N LYS A 154 0.25 6.94 -0.32
CA LYS A 154 0.45 5.62 -0.94
C LYS A 154 -0.44 5.44 -2.17
N TYR A 155 -1.69 5.86 -2.09
CA TYR A 155 -2.61 5.84 -3.23
C TYR A 155 -2.12 6.77 -4.35
N PHE A 156 -1.66 7.98 -4.01
CA PHE A 156 -1.10 8.93 -4.97
C PHE A 156 0.11 8.35 -5.71
N ILE A 157 1.11 7.82 -4.99
CA ILE A 157 2.32 7.26 -5.61
C ILE A 157 1.99 6.04 -6.50
N ASN A 158 1.12 5.13 -6.03
CA ASN A 158 0.69 4.00 -6.85
C ASN A 158 -0.07 4.43 -8.11
N LYS A 159 -0.84 5.53 -8.04
CA LYS A 159 -1.51 6.11 -9.20
C LYS A 159 -0.50 6.69 -10.20
N VAL A 160 0.57 7.33 -9.73
CA VAL A 160 1.67 7.83 -10.58
C VAL A 160 2.39 6.66 -11.26
N ILE A 161 2.74 5.60 -10.52
CA ILE A 161 3.36 4.39 -11.06
C ILE A 161 2.45 3.74 -12.12
N ALA A 162 1.14 3.64 -11.86
CA ALA A 162 0.18 3.10 -12.83
C ALA A 162 0.11 3.92 -14.12
N LYS A 163 0.17 5.25 -14.03
CA LYS A 163 0.25 6.13 -15.21
C LYS A 163 1.52 5.85 -16.01
N LEU A 164 2.67 5.79 -15.35
CA LEU A 164 3.95 5.51 -16.01
C LEU A 164 3.97 4.13 -16.67
N ALA A 165 3.42 3.11 -16.01
CA ALA A 165 3.28 1.77 -16.59
C ALA A 165 2.36 1.77 -17.82
N THR A 166 1.28 2.57 -17.81
CA THR A 166 0.37 2.71 -18.95
C THR A 166 1.07 3.40 -20.13
N VAL A 167 1.82 4.48 -19.86
CA VAL A 167 2.61 5.17 -20.89
C VAL A 167 3.69 4.26 -21.46
N SER A 168 4.37 3.49 -20.61
CA SER A 168 5.36 2.50 -21.01
C SER A 168 4.75 1.44 -21.91
N LEU A 169 3.61 0.85 -21.51
CA LEU A 169 2.88 -0.13 -22.31
C LEU A 169 2.50 0.42 -23.69
N PHE A 170 1.98 1.65 -23.75
CA PHE A 170 1.62 2.30 -25.01
C PHE A 170 2.81 2.38 -25.98
N HIS A 171 3.94 2.90 -25.50
CA HIS A 171 5.13 3.08 -26.33
C HIS A 171 5.81 1.75 -26.71
N LEU A 172 5.78 0.75 -25.81
CA LEU A 172 6.29 -0.59 -26.10
C LEU A 172 5.44 -1.28 -27.16
N LEU A 173 4.10 -1.19 -27.08
CA LEU A 173 3.21 -1.80 -28.08
C LEU A 173 3.40 -1.17 -29.46
N ILE A 174 3.60 0.15 -29.55
CA ILE A 174 3.99 0.81 -30.80
C ILE A 174 5.30 0.21 -31.30
N GLY A 175 6.37 0.27 -30.50
CA GLY A 175 7.68 -0.22 -30.92
C GLY A 175 7.69 -1.67 -31.38
N ILE A 176 7.01 -2.55 -30.63
CA ILE A 176 6.87 -3.97 -30.96
C ILE A 176 6.05 -4.17 -32.24
N SER A 177 4.96 -3.42 -32.43
CA SER A 177 4.14 -3.53 -33.65
C SER A 177 4.97 -3.24 -34.90
N TYR A 178 5.77 -2.16 -34.87
CA TYR A 178 6.62 -1.77 -36.00
C TYR A 178 7.75 -2.79 -36.24
N LEU A 179 8.40 -3.26 -35.17
CA LEU A 179 9.48 -4.26 -35.28
C LEU A 179 8.96 -5.63 -35.75
N THR A 180 7.75 -6.01 -35.36
CA THR A 180 7.13 -7.28 -35.79
C THR A 180 6.76 -7.22 -37.27
N MET A 181 6.25 -6.09 -37.76
CA MET A 181 5.97 -5.90 -39.19
C MET A 181 7.25 -5.97 -40.02
N TYR A 182 8.32 -5.32 -39.55
CA TYR A 182 9.65 -5.42 -40.16
C TYR A 182 10.19 -6.85 -40.24
N LEU A 183 9.98 -7.65 -39.20
CA LEU A 183 10.44 -9.05 -39.19
C LEU A 183 9.63 -10.00 -40.09
N ILE A 184 8.38 -9.67 -40.40
CA ILE A 184 7.49 -10.54 -41.17
C ILE A 184 7.72 -10.36 -42.67
N ASP A 185 7.72 -9.11 -43.14
CA ASP A 185 7.96 -8.77 -44.53
C ASP A 185 8.24 -7.26 -44.67
N ASP A 186 9.44 -6.92 -45.16
CA ASP A 186 9.88 -5.53 -45.34
C ASP A 186 8.96 -4.76 -46.32
N ASP A 187 8.42 -5.44 -47.34
CA ASP A 187 7.57 -4.82 -48.35
C ASP A 187 6.12 -4.61 -47.85
N MET A 188 5.69 -5.35 -46.81
CA MET A 188 4.36 -5.17 -46.23
C MET A 188 4.24 -3.90 -45.39
N ILE A 189 5.35 -3.39 -44.84
CA ILE A 189 5.40 -2.20 -44.00
C ILE A 189 4.75 -1.00 -44.70
N ASP A 190 5.16 -0.75 -45.95
CA ASP A 190 4.67 0.40 -46.73
C ASP A 190 3.19 0.27 -47.09
N SER A 191 2.70 -0.96 -47.28
CA SER A 191 1.27 -1.23 -47.54
C SER A 191 0.39 -1.12 -46.28
N PHE A 192 0.94 -1.45 -45.11
CA PHE A 192 0.20 -1.52 -43.86
C PHE A 192 0.20 -0.18 -43.11
N LEU A 193 1.14 0.72 -43.41
CA LEU A 193 1.31 2.01 -42.76
C LEU A 193 0.80 3.18 -43.59
N THR A 194 -0.24 2.92 -44.37
CA THR A 194 -1.09 4.01 -44.85
C THR A 194 -1.60 4.83 -43.67
N THR A 195 -1.81 6.13 -43.88
CA THR A 195 -2.29 7.06 -42.84
C THR A 195 -3.55 6.54 -42.15
N GLU A 196 -4.44 5.89 -42.90
CA GLU A 196 -5.67 5.28 -42.38
C GLU A 196 -5.38 4.09 -41.44
N ASN A 197 -4.60 3.11 -41.88
CA ASN A 197 -4.29 1.93 -41.06
C ASN A 197 -3.50 2.30 -39.80
N ASN A 198 -2.58 3.26 -39.89
CA ASN A 198 -1.83 3.76 -38.73
C ASN A 198 -2.75 4.49 -37.73
N SER A 199 -3.74 5.24 -38.21
CA SER A 199 -4.74 5.89 -37.34
C SER A 199 -5.63 4.88 -36.61
N ILE A 200 -6.00 3.77 -37.29
CA ILE A 200 -6.77 2.66 -36.69
C ILE A 200 -5.91 1.98 -35.62
N LEU A 201 -4.66 1.64 -35.94
CA LEU A 201 -3.72 1.03 -34.99
C LEU A 201 -3.55 1.87 -33.73
N LEU A 202 -3.27 3.17 -33.89
CA LEU A 202 -3.14 4.11 -32.77
C LEU A 202 -4.42 4.17 -31.93
N SER A 203 -5.58 4.20 -32.56
CA SER A 203 -6.88 4.21 -31.87
C SER A 203 -7.07 2.95 -31.03
N VAL A 204 -6.76 1.77 -31.59
CA VAL A 204 -6.83 0.49 -30.86
C VAL A 204 -5.86 0.49 -29.66
N LEU A 205 -4.63 0.95 -29.85
CA LEU A 205 -3.63 1.02 -28.79
C LEU A 205 -4.05 1.96 -27.65
N ILE A 206 -4.64 3.11 -27.97
CA ILE A 206 -5.20 4.05 -26.99
C ILE A 206 -6.31 3.37 -26.18
N VAL A 207 -7.24 2.68 -26.83
CA VAL A 207 -8.34 1.99 -26.16
C VAL A 207 -7.83 0.90 -25.22
N VAL A 208 -6.87 0.08 -25.66
CA VAL A 208 -6.24 -0.97 -24.83
C VAL A 208 -5.57 -0.36 -23.59
N CYS A 209 -4.79 0.71 -23.78
CA CYS A 209 -4.11 1.39 -22.68
C CYS A 209 -5.09 2.05 -21.70
N LEU A 210 -6.18 2.64 -22.22
CA LEU A 210 -7.23 3.23 -21.39
C LEU A 210 -7.95 2.18 -20.55
N ILE A 211 -8.34 1.05 -21.15
CA ILE A 211 -8.96 -0.08 -20.43
C ILE A 211 -8.02 -0.58 -19.32
N ASN A 212 -6.74 -0.80 -19.64
CA ASN A 212 -5.74 -1.22 -18.67
C ASN A 212 -5.63 -0.22 -17.51
N TYR A 213 -5.52 1.08 -17.82
CA TYR A 213 -5.45 2.12 -16.79
C TYR A 213 -6.69 2.14 -15.88
N LEU A 214 -7.89 2.03 -16.46
CA LEU A 214 -9.14 2.02 -15.71
C LEU A 214 -9.24 0.79 -14.79
N LEU A 215 -8.83 -0.39 -15.26
CA LEU A 215 -8.80 -1.62 -14.46
C LEU A 215 -7.81 -1.52 -13.29
N VAL A 216 -6.60 -1.03 -13.54
CA VAL A 216 -5.59 -0.81 -12.50
C VAL A 216 -6.09 0.22 -11.48
N ASN A 217 -6.60 1.37 -11.94
CA ASN A 217 -7.12 2.42 -11.06
C ASN A 217 -8.32 1.95 -10.22
N LYS A 218 -9.25 1.17 -10.80
CA LYS A 218 -10.36 0.55 -10.07
C LYS A 218 -9.86 -0.39 -8.97
N THR A 219 -8.84 -1.19 -9.28
CA THR A 219 -8.22 -2.12 -8.32
C THR A 219 -7.53 -1.36 -7.18
N LEU A 220 -6.79 -0.29 -7.50
CA LEU A 220 -6.15 0.59 -6.52
C LEU A 220 -7.18 1.27 -5.62
N LYS A 221 -8.27 1.82 -6.18
CA LYS A 221 -9.37 2.42 -5.40
C LYS A 221 -10.03 1.40 -4.48
N LYS A 222 -10.28 0.17 -4.95
CA LYS A 222 -10.87 -0.90 -4.13
C LYS A 222 -9.95 -1.23 -2.94
N ARG A 223 -8.64 -1.37 -3.17
CA ARG A 223 -7.65 -1.65 -2.12
C ARG A 223 -7.54 -0.49 -1.11
N ALA A 224 -7.56 0.75 -1.58
CA ALA A 224 -7.56 1.92 -0.70
C ALA A 224 -8.82 1.95 0.19
N LYS A 225 -10.01 1.73 -0.37
CA LYS A 225 -11.26 1.65 0.40
C LYS A 225 -11.29 0.50 1.40
N VAL A 226 -10.74 -0.66 1.07
CA VAL A 226 -10.65 -1.81 2.00
C VAL A 226 -9.69 -1.49 3.15
N GLY A 227 -8.57 -0.82 2.89
CA GLY A 227 -7.65 -0.35 3.93
C GLY A 227 -8.18 0.82 4.78
N MET A 228 -9.32 1.41 4.41
CA MET A 228 -10.04 2.41 5.21
C MET A 228 -11.22 1.82 5.99
N LYS A 229 -11.60 0.56 5.70
CA LYS A 229 -12.71 -0.15 6.35
C LYS A 229 -12.25 -1.27 7.29
N LYS A 230 -10.94 -1.52 7.36
CA LYS A 230 -10.29 -2.47 8.24
C LYS A 230 -9.47 -1.68 9.25
#